data_AF-A0AAW4C609-F1
#
_entry.id   AF-A0AAW4C609-F1
#
_cell.length_a   1.000
_cell.length_b   1.000
_cell.length_c   1.000
_cell.angle_alpha   90.00
_cell.angle_beta   90.00
_cell.angle_gamma   90.00
#
_symmetry.space_group_name_H-M   'P 1'
#
loop_
_entity.id
_entity.type
_entity.pdbx_description
1 polymer ?
#
loop_
_entity_poly.entity_id
_entity_poly.type
_entity_poly.pdbx_seq_one_letter_code
_entity_poly.pdbx_strand_id
1 'polypeptide(L)'
;MSQLETLPAKPDRFTVAKLIEQQIDQVYDRFRMRQAWERVMANIEPAEMAEGMCMALSRGGFTRKQAAPQVTLNISGNVDPEVLASALKSALNGGRAATL
;
A
#
# COMPACT_ATOMS: atom_id res chain seq x y z
N MET A 1 6.13 3.67 17.56
CA MET A 1 7.26 2.81 17.16
C MET A 1 6.82 1.99 15.96
N SER A 2 7.63 1.91 14.91
CA SER A 2 7.26 1.25 13.66
C SER A 2 7.35 -0.28 13.83
N GLN A 3 6.42 -1.06 13.28
CA GLN A 3 6.47 -2.53 13.38
C GLN A 3 7.71 -3.14 12.72
N LEU A 4 8.40 -2.40 11.82
CA LEU A 4 9.70 -2.79 11.24
C LEU A 4 10.87 -2.71 12.25
N GLU A 5 10.72 -1.93 13.32
CA GLU A 5 11.74 -1.80 14.38
C GLU A 5 11.70 -2.99 15.34
N THR A 6 10.60 -3.74 15.35
CA THR A 6 10.36 -4.90 16.22
C THR A 6 10.24 -6.20 15.41
N LEU A 7 11.15 -6.42 14.46
CA LEU A 7 11.26 -7.72 13.81
C LEU A 7 11.77 -8.77 14.81
N PRO A 8 11.24 -10.01 14.77
CA PRO A 8 11.73 -11.07 15.64
C PRO A 8 13.20 -11.37 15.36
N ALA A 9 13.95 -11.72 16.41
CA ALA A 9 15.38 -12.05 16.30
C ALA A 9 15.63 -13.24 15.36
N LYS A 10 14.69 -14.18 15.30
CA LYS A 10 14.63 -15.24 14.30
C LYS A 10 13.36 -15.07 13.45
N PRO A 11 13.48 -14.52 12.24
CA PRO A 11 12.37 -14.39 11.31
C PRO A 11 11.85 -15.76 10.87
N ASP A 12 10.57 -15.81 10.51
CA ASP A 12 9.86 -16.99 10.00
C ASP A 12 9.08 -16.67 8.71
N ARG A 13 8.43 -17.68 8.13
CA ARG A 13 7.59 -17.51 6.92
C ARG A 13 6.51 -16.44 7.06
N PHE A 14 5.93 -16.25 8.25
CA PHE A 14 4.91 -15.23 8.49
C PHE A 14 5.51 -13.83 8.46
N THR A 15 6.72 -13.66 8.99
CA THR A 15 7.48 -12.40 8.94
C THR A 15 7.76 -12.01 7.49
N VAL A 16 8.22 -12.97 6.67
CA VAL A 16 8.49 -12.75 5.24
C VAL A 16 7.21 -12.39 4.49
N ALA A 17 6.13 -13.15 4.68
CA ALA A 17 4.87 -12.92 3.98
C ALA A 17 4.32 -11.51 4.27
N LYS A 18 4.32 -11.12 5.56
CA LYS A 18 3.88 -9.79 5.99
C LYS A 18 4.75 -8.67 5.44
N LEU A 19 6.07 -8.88 5.35
CA LEU A 19 6.98 -7.86 4.81
C LEU A 19 6.75 -7.66 3.30
N ILE A 20 6.45 -8.73 2.55
CA ILE A 20 6.06 -8.66 1.14
C ILE A 20 4.74 -7.91 0.98
N GLU A 21 3.74 -8.20 1.81
CA GLU A 21 2.46 -7.47 1.81
C GLU A 21 2.68 -5.97 2.05
N GLN A 22 3.46 -5.60 3.06
CA GLN A 22 3.80 -4.21 3.37
C GLN A 22 4.58 -3.51 2.26
N GLN A 23 5.46 -4.23 1.56
CA GLN A 23 6.18 -3.72 0.39
C GLN A 23 5.22 -3.38 -0.76
N ILE A 24 4.26 -4.27 -1.03
CA ILE A 24 3.29 -4.12 -2.11
C ILE A 24 2.30 -3.00 -1.78
N ASP A 25 1.87 -2.90 -0.53
CA ASP A 25 0.99 -1.84 -0.03
C ASP A 25 1.68 -0.48 0.13
N GLN A 26 2.99 -0.40 -0.10
CA GLN A 26 3.81 0.81 0.06
C GLN A 26 3.65 1.45 1.44
N VAL A 27 3.51 0.62 2.49
CA VAL A 27 3.32 1.09 3.87
C VAL A 27 4.52 1.90 4.36
N TYR A 28 5.71 1.58 3.86
CA TYR A 28 6.96 2.22 4.22
C TYR A 28 7.76 2.62 2.98
N ASP A 29 8.61 3.63 3.14
CA ASP A 29 9.52 4.04 2.08
C ASP A 29 10.57 2.95 1.76
N ARG A 30 11.19 3.09 0.58
CA ARG A 30 12.18 2.14 0.08
C ARG A 30 13.36 1.92 1.03
N PHE A 31 13.80 2.95 1.76
CA PHE A 31 14.96 2.86 2.62
C PHE A 31 14.64 2.05 3.89
N ARG A 32 13.51 2.32 4.53
CA ARG A 32 13.04 1.54 5.69
C ARG A 32 12.78 0.08 5.34
N MET A 33 12.18 -0.18 4.17
CA MET A 33 11.98 -1.55 3.70
C MET A 33 13.29 -2.28 3.45
N ARG A 34 14.28 -1.62 2.84
CA ARG A 34 15.60 -2.21 2.62
C ARG A 34 16.26 -2.62 3.94
N GLN A 35 16.24 -1.75 4.95
CA GLN A 35 16.83 -2.07 6.27
C GLN A 35 16.12 -3.26 6.94
N ALA A 36 14.79 -3.34 6.81
CA ALA A 36 14.03 -4.48 7.31
C ALA A 36 14.42 -5.78 6.60
N TRP A 37 14.54 -5.75 5.27
CA TRP A 37 15.00 -6.91 4.49
C TRP A 37 16.41 -7.34 4.87
N GLU A 38 17.34 -6.41 5.08
CA GLU A 38 18.71 -6.74 5.53
C GLU A 38 18.71 -7.48 6.87
N ARG A 39 17.84 -7.09 7.81
CA ARG A 39 17.68 -7.80 9.09
C ARG A 39 17.07 -9.19 8.94
N VAL A 40 16.07 -9.34 8.06
CA VAL A 40 15.44 -10.64 7.78
C VAL A 40 16.46 -11.58 7.15
N MET A 41 17.17 -11.12 6.11
CA MET A 41 18.15 -11.90 5.36
C MET A 41 19.32 -12.39 6.22
N ALA A 42 19.67 -11.67 7.28
CA ALA A 42 20.75 -12.06 8.18
C ALA A 42 20.45 -13.34 9.00
N ASN A 43 19.17 -13.64 9.28
CA ASN A 43 18.77 -14.64 10.28
C ASN A 43 17.66 -15.61 9.84
N ILE A 44 17.13 -15.48 8.63
CA ILE A 44 16.06 -16.33 8.09
C ILE A 44 16.62 -17.65 7.54
N GLU A 45 15.94 -18.77 7.82
CA GLU A 45 16.22 -20.05 7.17
C GLU A 45 15.69 -20.04 5.72
N PRO A 46 16.43 -20.61 4.73
CA PRO A 46 15.99 -20.59 3.33
C PRO A 46 14.62 -21.22 3.09
N ALA A 47 14.28 -22.29 3.83
CA ALA A 47 12.98 -22.94 3.72
C ALA A 47 11.83 -22.03 4.17
N GLU A 48 12.01 -21.31 5.28
CA GLU A 48 11.03 -20.33 5.79
C GLU A 48 10.89 -19.14 4.85
N MET A 49 11.98 -18.70 4.21
CA MET A 49 11.92 -17.68 3.16
C MET A 49 11.06 -18.15 1.99
N ALA A 50 11.35 -19.34 1.44
CA ALA A 50 10.62 -19.89 0.31
C ALA A 50 9.13 -20.08 0.62
N GLU A 51 8.80 -20.62 1.80
CA GLU A 51 7.41 -20.78 2.22
C GLU A 51 6.72 -19.43 2.40
N GLY A 52 7.37 -18.44 3.01
CA GLY A 52 6.83 -17.09 3.16
C GLY A 52 6.55 -16.40 1.82
N MET A 53 7.43 -16.56 0.83
CA MET A 53 7.20 -16.08 -0.53
C MET A 53 6.00 -16.76 -1.18
N CYS A 54 5.90 -18.09 -1.08
CA CYS A 54 4.76 -18.84 -1.60
C CYS A 54 3.46 -18.41 -0.92
N MET A 55 3.47 -18.20 0.39
CA MET A 55 2.31 -17.76 1.17
C MET A 55 1.81 -16.38 0.74
N ALA A 56 2.70 -15.41 0.58
CA ALA A 56 2.32 -14.07 0.14
C ALA A 56 1.81 -14.11 -1.31
N LEU A 57 2.61 -14.64 -2.23
CA LEU A 57 2.40 -14.44 -3.66
C LEU A 57 1.32 -15.34 -4.26
N SER A 58 1.03 -16.49 -3.65
CA SER A 58 0.03 -17.44 -4.18
C SER A 58 -1.42 -17.07 -3.87
N ARG A 59 -1.65 -16.20 -2.87
CA ARG A 59 -3.02 -15.89 -2.40
C ARG A 59 -3.84 -15.04 -3.38
N GLY A 60 -3.27 -14.56 -4.49
CA GLY A 60 -3.98 -13.71 -5.46
C GLY A 60 -4.50 -12.39 -4.87
N GLY A 61 -4.16 -12.06 -3.62
CA GLY A 61 -4.65 -10.89 -2.88
C GLY A 61 -4.02 -9.58 -3.35
N PHE A 62 -2.95 -9.65 -4.15
CA PHE A 62 -2.30 -8.48 -4.73
C PHE A 62 -2.96 -8.08 -6.05
N THR A 63 -4.23 -7.68 -5.99
CA THR A 63 -4.80 -6.88 -7.07
C THR A 63 -4.09 -5.52 -7.03
N ARG A 64 -3.40 -5.16 -8.12
CA ARG A 64 -2.77 -3.83 -8.28
C ARG A 64 -3.78 -2.77 -7.84
N LYS A 65 -3.54 -2.09 -6.72
CA LYS A 65 -4.30 -0.88 -6.34
C LYS A 65 -4.18 0.04 -7.55
N GLN A 66 -5.26 0.20 -8.32
CA GLN A 66 -5.34 1.29 -9.27
C GLN A 66 -5.08 2.54 -8.45
N ALA A 67 -4.00 3.25 -8.75
CA ALA A 67 -3.71 4.51 -8.08
C ALA A 67 -4.99 5.34 -8.19
N ALA A 68 -5.64 5.63 -7.05
CA ALA A 68 -6.79 6.51 -7.04
C ALA A 68 -6.35 7.81 -7.71
N PRO A 69 -7.00 8.24 -8.80
CA PRO A 69 -6.56 9.43 -9.53
C PRO A 69 -6.57 10.61 -8.55
N GLN A 70 -5.40 11.15 -8.26
CA GLN A 70 -5.29 12.41 -7.50
C GLN A 70 -5.61 13.54 -8.47
N VAL A 71 -6.78 14.14 -8.32
CA VAL A 71 -7.21 15.31 -9.10
C VAL A 71 -7.03 16.54 -8.23
N THR A 72 -6.13 17.44 -8.64
CA THR A 72 -6.01 18.78 -8.05
C THR A 72 -6.91 19.74 -8.80
N LEU A 73 -7.86 20.35 -8.11
CA LEU A 73 -8.78 21.36 -8.67
C LEU A 73 -8.39 22.75 -8.15
N ASN A 74 -7.96 23.63 -9.04
CA ASN A 74 -7.76 25.05 -8.73
C ASN A 74 -9.02 25.84 -9.09
N ILE A 75 -9.61 26.53 -8.12
CA ILE A 75 -10.84 27.28 -8.30
C ILE A 75 -10.57 28.74 -8.01
N SER A 76 -10.91 29.61 -8.97
CA SER A 76 -10.76 31.05 -8.87
C SER A 76 -12.13 31.73 -8.80
N GLY A 77 -12.34 32.59 -7.80
CA GLY A 77 -13.60 33.30 -7.56
C GLY A 77 -14.06 33.17 -6.10
N ASN A 78 -15.14 33.86 -5.74
CA ASN A 78 -15.75 33.72 -4.42
C ASN A 78 -16.72 32.52 -4.45
N VAL A 79 -16.21 31.34 -4.11
CA VAL A 79 -16.97 30.09 -4.13
C VAL A 79 -17.13 29.58 -2.71
N ASP A 80 -18.36 29.25 -2.34
CA ASP A 80 -18.66 28.62 -1.06
C ASP A 80 -18.09 27.18 -1.03
N PRO A 81 -17.20 26.84 -0.08
CA PRO A 81 -16.57 25.52 0.01
C PRO A 81 -17.55 24.37 0.21
N GLU A 82 -18.64 24.57 0.94
CA GLU A 82 -19.61 23.51 1.26
C GLU A 82 -20.48 23.18 0.04
N VAL A 83 -20.91 24.22 -0.67
CA VAL A 83 -21.69 24.08 -1.91
C VAL A 83 -20.87 23.35 -2.97
N LEU A 84 -19.60 23.73 -3.12
CA LEU A 84 -18.66 23.07 -4.02
C LEU A 84 -18.46 21.60 -3.65
N ALA A 85 -18.22 21.29 -2.38
CA ALA A 85 -18.01 19.91 -1.93
C ALA A 85 -19.25 19.04 -2.18
N SER A 86 -20.45 19.58 -1.98
CA SER A 86 -21.71 18.90 -2.26
C SER A 86 -21.92 18.64 -3.75
N ALA A 87 -21.64 19.63 -4.60
CA ALA A 87 -21.73 19.50 -6.05
C ALA A 87 -20.71 18.48 -6.60
N LEU A 88 -19.47 18.51 -6.12
CA LEU A 88 -18.43 17.53 -6.48
C LEU A 88 -18.83 16.11 -6.09
N LYS A 89 -19.30 15.90 -4.84
CA LYS A 89 -19.79 14.59 -4.39
C LYS A 89 -20.92 14.07 -5.27
N SER A 90 -21.86 14.95 -5.64
CA SER A 90 -23.00 14.59 -6.50
C SER A 90 -22.55 14.23 -7.92
N ALA A 91 -21.63 15.00 -8.51
CA ALA A 91 -21.09 14.75 -9.85
C ALA A 91 -20.27 13.45 -9.92
N LEU A 92 -19.46 13.17 -8.89
CA LEU A 92 -18.66 11.95 -8.80
C LEU A 92 -19.54 10.70 -8.54
N ASN A 93 -20.58 10.83 -7.73
CA ASN A 93 -21.50 9.73 -7.43
C ASN A 93 -22.51 9.48 -8.57
N GLY A 94 -22.82 10.49 -9.38
CA GLY A 94 -23.76 10.42 -10.49
C GLY A 94 -23.17 9.83 -11.78
N GLY A 95 -21.99 9.20 -11.71
CA GLY A 95 -21.15 8.74 -12.82
C GLY A 95 -21.90 8.25 -14.05
N ARG A 96 -22.24 9.17 -14.95
CA ARG A 96 -22.46 8.86 -16.36
C ARG A 96 -21.14 9.19 -17.03
N ALA A 97 -20.43 8.15 -17.46
CA ALA A 97 -19.27 8.30 -18.32
C ALA A 97 -19.71 9.09 -19.55
N ALA A 98 -19.42 10.39 -19.57
CA ALA A 98 -19.47 11.17 -20.80
C ALA A 98 -18.33 10.64 -21.66
N THR A 99 -18.68 9.79 -22.61
CA THR A 99 -17.78 9.37 -23.68
C THR A 99 -17.49 10.61 -24.51
N LEU A 100 -16.22 11.03 -24.51
CA LEU A 100 -15.63 11.88 -25.54
C LEU A 100 -14.52 11.09 -26.20
#